data_AF-A0A7V6HG25-F1
#
_entry.id   AF-A0A7V6HG25-F1
#
_cell.length_a   1.000
_cell.length_b   1.000
_cell.length_c   1.000
_cell.angle_alpha   90.00
_cell.angle_beta   90.00
_cell.angle_gamma   90.00
#
_symmetry.space_group_name_H-M   'P 1'
#
loop_
_entity.id
_entity.type
_entity.pdbx_description
1 polymer ?
#
loop_
_entity_poly.entity_id
_entity_poly.type
_entity_poly.pdbx_seq_one_letter_code
_entity_poly.pdbx_strand_id
1 'polypeptide(L)'
;MWRMVFWVAVILGAGGCLASDPVGSSVRAENGLYMVVDLSGGTSASNYPVSYLSGVPSDGWTDEYKTTKLVMRRIPAGTFTMGSPSGELSRSDDERQHRVTLTKDFYIGVFEVTQRQWELVMGNRPSYFSNTTYYQTRPVEQVTYSDIRGYSAGTHWPANDAVDAESFMGRLRAKTGLATLDLPTESQWEYACRAGTGTALNSGKNLTVIGNCPNVSEVGRYWHNGGSGESQDCAPNTGTAPAGSYLPNAWGLYDMHGNVDEWCLDWCETYPEVAQDPGGAPAGTSRVMRGGSFISLAWGCRSAGRSVCGQDCRCIDAGFRVARILR
;
A
#
# COMPACT_ATOMS: atom_id res chain seq x y z
N MET A 1 58.54 -25.24 -54.03
CA MET A 1 59.97 -25.08 -53.66
C MET A 1 60.04 -25.21 -52.14
N TRP A 2 60.64 -26.31 -51.65
CA TRP A 2 61.17 -26.57 -50.27
C TRP A 2 60.21 -26.36 -49.06
N ARG A 3 59.70 -27.43 -48.39
CA ARG A 3 60.31 -28.28 -47.29
C ARG A 3 60.44 -27.51 -45.95
N MET A 4 60.12 -27.96 -44.73
CA MET A 4 60.00 -29.25 -44.00
C MET A 4 59.21 -28.97 -42.67
N VAL A 5 58.28 -29.79 -42.13
CA VAL A 5 58.39 -30.99 -41.23
C VAL A 5 59.29 -30.73 -39.99
N PHE A 6 58.85 -30.84 -38.71
CA PHE A 6 58.59 -32.02 -37.84
C PHE A 6 57.73 -31.58 -36.59
N TRP A 7 56.62 -32.22 -36.18
CA TRP A 7 56.39 -33.44 -35.36
C TRP A 7 57.06 -33.46 -33.96
N VAL A 8 56.25 -33.66 -32.90
CA VAL A 8 56.31 -34.79 -31.93
C VAL A 8 54.98 -34.91 -31.15
N ALA A 9 54.49 -36.14 -31.02
CA ALA A 9 53.29 -36.61 -30.30
C ALA A 9 53.64 -37.03 -28.85
N VAL A 10 52.71 -37.25 -27.89
CA VAL A 10 52.08 -38.57 -27.62
C VAL A 10 51.29 -38.54 -26.28
N ILE A 11 50.01 -38.95 -26.35
CA ILE A 11 49.21 -39.89 -25.50
C ILE A 11 48.71 -39.55 -24.06
N LEU A 12 47.35 -39.53 -23.98
CA LEU A 12 46.35 -40.07 -23.04
C LEU A 12 46.48 -40.00 -21.50
N GLY A 13 45.41 -39.47 -20.90
CA GLY A 13 44.92 -39.81 -19.55
C GLY A 13 43.46 -39.41 -19.38
N ALA A 14 42.55 -40.38 -19.32
CA ALA A 14 41.14 -40.17 -19.00
C ALA A 14 40.93 -40.04 -17.47
N GLY A 15 40.03 -39.17 -17.04
CA GLY A 15 39.50 -39.20 -15.67
C GLY A 15 38.86 -37.89 -15.21
N GLY A 16 37.56 -37.94 -14.90
CA GLY A 16 36.92 -37.03 -13.96
C GLY A 16 35.95 -36.01 -14.55
N CYS A 17 34.66 -36.36 -14.57
CA CYS A 17 33.57 -35.38 -14.58
C CYS A 17 33.73 -34.44 -13.37
N LEU A 18 33.76 -33.13 -13.62
CA LEU A 18 33.29 -32.13 -12.67
C LEU A 18 32.43 -31.13 -13.44
N ALA A 19 31.13 -31.22 -13.21
CA ALA A 19 30.16 -30.24 -13.64
C ALA A 19 30.52 -28.89 -13.02
N SER A 20 30.74 -27.88 -13.84
CA SER A 20 30.79 -26.49 -13.41
C SER A 20 29.37 -25.98 -13.29
N ASP A 21 28.87 -25.87 -12.06
CA ASP A 21 27.65 -25.15 -11.74
C ASP A 21 27.78 -23.66 -12.13
N PRO A 22 26.82 -23.08 -12.86
CA PRO A 22 26.74 -21.64 -12.98
C PRO A 22 26.02 -21.07 -11.75
N VAL A 23 26.80 -20.44 -10.87
CA VAL A 23 26.26 -19.52 -9.85
C VAL A 23 25.84 -18.23 -10.56
N GLY A 24 24.54 -17.99 -10.63
CA GLY A 24 23.97 -16.81 -11.30
C GLY A 24 22.45 -16.69 -11.15
N SER A 25 22.00 -16.44 -9.91
CA SER A 25 20.71 -15.79 -9.55
C SER A 25 19.43 -16.21 -10.30
N SER A 26 18.72 -17.22 -9.80
CA SER A 26 17.31 -17.49 -10.18
C SER A 26 16.31 -17.43 -9.01
N VAL A 27 16.70 -16.92 -7.84
CA VAL A 27 15.82 -16.90 -6.63
C VAL A 27 14.88 -15.67 -6.58
N ARG A 28 14.35 -15.22 -7.72
CA ARG A 28 13.29 -14.16 -7.76
C ARG A 28 11.93 -14.68 -8.23
N ALA A 29 11.81 -15.95 -8.58
CA ALA A 29 10.64 -16.48 -9.30
C ALA A 29 9.43 -16.88 -8.43
N GLU A 30 9.53 -16.93 -7.10
CA GLU A 30 8.40 -17.48 -6.31
C GLU A 30 7.29 -16.46 -6.00
N ASN A 31 7.55 -15.16 -6.13
CA ASN A 31 6.60 -14.09 -5.77
C ASN A 31 6.76 -12.90 -6.73
N GLY A 32 5.90 -12.82 -7.74
CA GLY A 32 5.95 -11.85 -8.85
C GLY A 32 5.92 -10.38 -8.40
N LEU A 33 6.07 -9.46 -9.36
CA LEU A 33 6.09 -8.01 -9.08
C LEU A 33 4.78 -7.52 -8.44
N TYR A 34 3.68 -8.19 -8.78
CA TYR A 34 2.35 -8.00 -8.21
C TYR A 34 1.79 -9.31 -7.68
N MET A 35 1.08 -9.24 -6.55
CA MET A 35 0.24 -10.29 -6.00
C MET A 35 -1.21 -9.91 -6.23
N VAL A 36 -2.03 -10.87 -6.64
CA VAL A 36 -3.44 -10.67 -6.96
C VAL A 36 -4.28 -11.67 -6.19
N VAL A 37 -5.16 -11.17 -5.32
CA VAL A 37 -6.16 -11.99 -4.62
C VAL A 37 -7.49 -11.87 -5.35
N ASP A 38 -8.05 -12.98 -5.80
CA ASP A 38 -9.33 -13.04 -6.50
C ASP A 38 -10.50 -13.17 -5.52
N LEU A 39 -11.32 -12.11 -5.44
CA LEU A 39 -12.48 -12.00 -4.56
C LEU A 39 -13.80 -12.34 -5.27
N SER A 40 -13.77 -12.76 -6.54
CA SER A 40 -14.97 -12.96 -7.37
C SER A 40 -16.00 -13.94 -6.77
N GLY A 41 -15.54 -14.90 -5.95
CA GLY A 41 -16.42 -15.83 -5.24
C GLY A 41 -17.22 -15.21 -4.08
N GLY A 42 -16.88 -13.98 -3.66
CA GLY A 42 -17.56 -13.25 -2.60
C GLY A 42 -17.59 -13.96 -1.25
N THR A 43 -18.57 -13.61 -0.41
CA THR A 43 -18.70 -14.10 0.97
C THR A 43 -18.86 -15.62 1.05
N SER A 44 -19.50 -16.23 0.05
CA SER A 44 -19.74 -17.68 -0.06
C SER A 44 -18.52 -18.50 -0.52
N ALA A 45 -17.44 -17.85 -0.98
CA ALA A 45 -16.26 -18.57 -1.46
C ALA A 45 -15.61 -19.41 -0.35
N SER A 46 -15.20 -20.65 -0.65
CA SER A 46 -14.42 -21.45 0.30
C SER A 46 -12.96 -20.97 0.41
N ASN A 47 -12.44 -20.34 -0.64
CA ASN A 47 -11.12 -19.72 -0.68
C ASN A 47 -11.10 -18.54 -1.67
N TYR A 48 -10.10 -17.66 -1.52
CA TYR A 48 -9.76 -16.61 -2.48
C TYR A 48 -8.43 -16.97 -3.16
N PRO A 49 -8.45 -17.36 -4.44
CA PRO A 49 -7.25 -17.71 -5.18
C PRO A 49 -6.23 -16.57 -5.18
N VAL A 50 -4.95 -16.92 -5.04
CA VAL A 50 -3.82 -15.98 -5.11
C VAL A 50 -2.98 -16.29 -6.34
N SER A 51 -2.72 -15.28 -7.15
CA SER A 51 -1.86 -15.35 -8.33
C SER A 51 -0.83 -14.22 -8.32
N TYR A 52 0.14 -14.27 -9.24
CA TYR A 52 1.21 -13.30 -9.32
C TYR A 52 1.43 -12.84 -10.76
N LEU A 53 1.70 -11.55 -10.94
CA LEU A 53 2.01 -10.94 -12.23
C LEU A 53 3.45 -10.41 -12.21
N SER A 54 4.16 -10.52 -13.34
CA SER A 54 5.51 -9.94 -13.51
C SER A 54 5.49 -8.45 -13.83
N GLY A 55 4.35 -7.91 -14.22
CA GLY A 55 4.17 -6.53 -14.67
C GLY A 55 2.69 -6.14 -14.68
N VAL A 56 2.42 -4.88 -15.03
CA VAL A 56 1.06 -4.40 -15.31
C VAL A 56 0.53 -5.15 -16.55
N PRO A 57 -0.73 -5.59 -16.57
CA PRO A 57 -1.36 -6.17 -17.77
C PRO A 57 -1.28 -5.22 -18.97
N SER A 58 -1.33 -5.77 -20.19
CA SER A 58 -1.27 -4.97 -21.44
C SER A 58 -2.35 -3.89 -21.52
N ASP A 59 -3.54 -4.21 -21.01
CA ASP A 59 -4.71 -3.32 -21.03
C ASP A 59 -4.76 -2.43 -19.77
N GLY A 60 -3.71 -2.46 -18.95
CA GLY A 60 -3.63 -1.73 -17.69
C GLY A 60 -4.47 -2.33 -16.57
N TRP A 61 -4.72 -1.52 -15.55
CA TRP A 61 -5.61 -1.87 -14.44
C TRP A 61 -7.07 -1.57 -14.80
N THR A 62 -7.71 -2.53 -15.45
CA THR A 62 -9.16 -2.50 -15.72
C THR A 62 -9.97 -2.47 -14.41
N ASP A 63 -11.27 -2.17 -14.51
CA ASP A 63 -12.17 -2.13 -13.34
C ASP A 63 -12.26 -3.48 -12.60
N GLU A 64 -11.95 -4.59 -13.25
CA GLU A 64 -11.85 -5.90 -12.60
C GLU A 64 -10.82 -5.86 -11.45
N TYR A 65 -9.69 -5.19 -11.66
CA TYR A 65 -8.63 -5.02 -10.66
C TYR A 65 -8.96 -4.02 -9.54
N LYS A 66 -10.09 -3.33 -9.69
CA LYS A 66 -10.63 -2.36 -8.72
C LYS A 66 -11.92 -2.86 -8.08
N THR A 67 -12.43 -4.03 -8.48
CA THR A 67 -13.73 -4.54 -8.01
C THR A 67 -13.66 -5.96 -7.50
N THR A 68 -13.17 -6.91 -8.31
CA THR A 68 -13.16 -8.34 -7.97
C THR A 68 -11.79 -8.88 -7.65
N LYS A 69 -10.72 -8.09 -7.83
CA LYS A 69 -9.36 -8.47 -7.45
C LYS A 69 -8.73 -7.44 -6.54
N LEU A 70 -8.00 -7.88 -5.52
CA LEU A 70 -7.07 -7.04 -4.75
C LEU A 70 -5.67 -7.20 -5.36
N VAL A 71 -5.14 -6.12 -5.93
CA VAL A 71 -3.79 -6.09 -6.51
C VAL A 71 -2.84 -5.40 -5.56
N MET A 72 -1.71 -6.04 -5.29
CA MET A 72 -0.69 -5.52 -4.39
C MET A 72 0.68 -5.54 -5.07
N ARG A 73 1.45 -4.46 -4.93
CA ARG A 73 2.79 -4.27 -5.50
C ARG A 73 3.87 -4.69 -4.51
N ARG A 74 4.86 -5.48 -4.94
CA ARG A 74 6.03 -5.86 -4.13
C ARG A 74 7.01 -4.69 -3.95
N ILE A 75 7.08 -4.14 -2.75
CA ILE A 75 8.04 -3.11 -2.37
C ILE A 75 9.31 -3.77 -1.83
N PRO A 76 10.50 -3.42 -2.35
CA PRO A 76 11.75 -3.97 -1.85
C PRO A 76 12.04 -3.48 -0.42
N ALA A 77 12.71 -4.31 0.38
CA ALA A 77 13.34 -3.89 1.63
C ALA A 77 14.29 -2.72 1.39
N GLY A 78 14.45 -1.85 2.39
CA GLY A 78 15.34 -0.71 2.25
C GLY A 78 15.31 0.25 3.43
N THR A 79 16.17 1.27 3.36
CA THR A 79 16.25 2.34 4.35
C THR A 79 15.83 3.66 3.70
N PHE A 80 15.06 4.47 4.41
CA PHE A 80 14.67 5.81 3.98
C PHE A 80 14.65 6.81 5.14
N THR A 81 14.51 8.09 4.78
CA THR A 81 14.27 9.16 5.76
C THR A 81 12.77 9.39 5.85
N MET A 82 12.19 9.05 6.99
CA MET A 82 10.78 9.24 7.30
C MET A 82 10.58 10.61 7.99
N GLY A 83 9.46 11.28 7.73
CA GLY A 83 9.18 12.64 8.21
C GLY A 83 9.57 13.73 7.21
N SER A 84 9.41 15.00 7.59
CA SER A 84 9.58 16.17 6.73
C SER A 84 10.77 17.06 7.18
N PRO A 85 11.54 17.62 6.24
CA PRO A 85 12.64 18.53 6.57
C PRO A 85 12.10 19.81 7.22
N SER A 86 12.92 20.47 8.04
CA SER A 86 12.49 21.64 8.84
C SER A 86 11.94 22.81 8.02
N GLY A 87 12.31 22.93 6.75
CA GLY A 87 11.84 23.96 5.83
C GLY A 87 10.67 23.53 4.92
N GLU A 88 10.13 22.31 5.08
CA GLU A 88 8.98 21.88 4.29
C GLU A 88 7.74 22.72 4.66
N LEU A 89 7.05 23.24 3.64
CA LEU A 89 5.86 24.05 3.83
C LEU A 89 4.77 23.25 4.56
N SER A 90 4.26 23.81 5.65
CA SER A 90 3.21 23.22 6.49
C SER A 90 3.58 21.91 7.18
N ARG A 91 4.88 21.70 7.45
CA ARG A 91 5.36 20.66 8.36
C ARG A 91 4.75 20.79 9.76
N SER A 92 4.35 19.66 10.33
CA SER A 92 3.96 19.55 11.75
C SER A 92 5.16 19.19 12.63
N ASP A 93 5.07 19.46 13.94
CA ASP A 93 6.17 19.24 14.89
C ASP A 93 6.53 17.76 15.07
N ASP A 94 5.55 16.86 14.92
CA ASP A 94 5.66 15.42 15.07
C ASP A 94 6.21 14.71 13.82
N GLU A 95 6.56 15.46 12.77
CA GLU A 95 7.08 14.94 11.51
C GLU A 95 8.61 15.07 11.41
N ARG A 96 9.34 14.94 12.52
CA ARG A 96 10.81 15.08 12.50
C ARG A 96 11.47 14.00 11.64
N GLN A 97 12.41 14.40 10.79
CA GLN A 97 13.19 13.45 10.01
C GLN A 97 13.98 12.48 10.88
N HIS A 98 13.85 11.19 10.58
CA HIS A 98 14.59 10.10 11.22
C HIS A 98 14.81 8.95 10.23
N ARG A 99 15.79 8.07 10.52
CA ARG A 99 16.12 6.95 9.63
C ARG A 99 15.28 5.73 10.00
N VAL A 100 14.60 5.15 9.01
CA VAL A 100 13.86 3.90 9.16
C VAL A 100 14.39 2.86 8.19
N THR A 101 14.63 1.64 8.69
CA THR A 101 14.99 0.48 7.87
C THR A 101 13.88 -0.56 7.90
N LEU A 102 13.34 -0.89 6.74
CA LEU A 102 12.42 -2.01 6.53
C LEU A 102 13.24 -3.21 6.04
N THR A 103 13.33 -4.28 6.83
CA THR A 103 14.25 -5.38 6.54
C THR A 103 13.73 -6.41 5.56
N LYS A 104 12.43 -6.37 5.27
CA LYS A 104 11.75 -7.35 4.44
C LYS A 104 11.03 -6.66 3.30
N ASP A 105 11.05 -7.32 2.14
CA ASP A 105 10.12 -7.00 1.08
C ASP A 105 8.69 -7.18 1.60
N PHE A 106 7.77 -6.37 1.09
CA PHE A 106 6.36 -6.48 1.42
C PHE A 106 5.50 -6.19 0.20
N TYR A 107 4.32 -6.76 0.13
CA TYR A 107 3.30 -6.30 -0.81
C TYR A 107 2.47 -5.18 -0.18
N ILE A 108 2.06 -4.18 -0.94
CA ILE A 108 1.08 -3.17 -0.53
C ILE A 108 0.09 -2.92 -1.67
N GLY A 109 -1.18 -2.67 -1.34
CA GLY A 109 -2.25 -2.41 -2.28
C GLY A 109 -1.86 -1.33 -3.29
N VAL A 110 -2.03 -1.64 -4.58
CA VAL A 110 -1.87 -0.67 -5.69
C VAL A 110 -2.87 0.48 -5.53
N PHE A 111 -4.05 0.14 -5.04
CA PHE A 111 -5.17 1.01 -4.76
C PHE A 111 -5.59 0.90 -3.27
N GLU A 112 -6.36 1.87 -2.81
CA GLU A 112 -7.23 1.71 -1.63
C GLU A 112 -8.19 0.53 -1.85
N VAL A 113 -8.65 -0.10 -0.76
CA VAL A 113 -9.72 -1.11 -0.84
C VAL A 113 -10.99 -0.42 -1.31
N THR A 114 -11.61 -0.92 -2.36
CA THR A 114 -12.83 -0.35 -2.91
C THR A 114 -14.08 -0.88 -2.22
N GLN A 115 -15.21 -0.18 -2.36
CA GLN A 115 -16.48 -0.61 -1.79
C GLN A 115 -16.91 -1.99 -2.30
N ARG A 116 -16.65 -2.32 -3.57
CA ARG A 116 -16.98 -3.65 -4.10
C ARG A 116 -16.09 -4.74 -3.50
N GLN A 117 -14.80 -4.47 -3.32
CA GLN A 117 -13.89 -5.42 -2.68
C GLN A 117 -14.28 -5.63 -1.21
N TRP A 118 -14.65 -4.56 -0.50
CA TRP A 118 -15.23 -4.65 0.85
C TRP A 118 -16.48 -5.53 0.86
N GLU A 119 -17.45 -5.25 -0.02
CA GLU A 119 -18.71 -5.99 -0.10
C GLU A 119 -18.48 -7.49 -0.37
N LEU A 120 -17.54 -7.84 -1.25
CA LEU A 120 -17.19 -9.23 -1.53
C LEU A 120 -16.60 -9.96 -0.32
N VAL A 121 -15.94 -9.25 0.60
CA VAL A 121 -15.36 -9.84 1.81
C VAL A 121 -16.34 -9.83 3.00
N MET A 122 -17.05 -8.72 3.20
CA MET A 122 -17.84 -8.45 4.41
C MET A 122 -19.35 -8.63 4.22
N GLY A 123 -19.85 -8.61 2.98
CA GLY A 123 -21.27 -8.78 2.67
C GLY A 123 -22.16 -7.58 2.98
N ASN A 124 -21.58 -6.42 3.29
CA ASN A 124 -22.31 -5.17 3.53
C ASN A 124 -21.64 -3.98 2.81
N ARG A 125 -22.28 -2.81 2.85
CA ARG A 125 -21.79 -1.57 2.23
C ARG A 125 -21.91 -0.41 3.23
N PRO A 126 -20.87 -0.12 4.03
CA PRO A 126 -20.94 0.86 5.12
C PRO A 126 -20.72 2.31 4.66
N SER A 127 -20.16 2.49 3.46
CA SER A 127 -19.71 3.77 2.94
C SER A 127 -20.83 4.80 2.81
N TYR A 128 -20.50 6.06 3.14
CA TYR A 128 -21.35 7.20 2.88
C TYR A 128 -21.68 7.30 1.39
N PHE A 129 -20.69 7.35 0.51
CA PHE A 129 -20.90 7.58 -0.92
C PHE A 129 -21.42 6.32 -1.61
N SER A 130 -22.73 6.10 -1.53
CA SER A 130 -23.37 4.82 -1.83
C SER A 130 -24.14 4.79 -3.16
N ASN A 131 -23.93 5.77 -4.04
CA ASN A 131 -24.58 5.79 -5.35
C ASN A 131 -24.36 4.46 -6.10
N THR A 132 -25.44 3.72 -6.34
CA THR A 132 -25.40 2.35 -6.89
C THR A 132 -24.80 2.25 -8.29
N THR A 133 -24.71 3.37 -9.02
CA THR A 133 -24.09 3.42 -10.35
C THR A 133 -22.56 3.48 -10.27
N TYR A 134 -22.00 4.12 -9.24
CA TYR A 134 -20.58 4.48 -9.19
C TYR A 134 -19.81 3.90 -8.00
N TYR A 135 -20.50 3.31 -7.01
CA TYR A 135 -19.88 2.91 -5.75
C TYR A 135 -18.74 1.89 -5.90
N GLN A 136 -18.83 0.99 -6.88
CA GLN A 136 -18.00 -0.22 -6.92
C GLN A 136 -16.49 0.05 -6.94
N THR A 137 -16.07 1.10 -7.65
CA THR A 137 -14.66 1.46 -7.80
C THR A 137 -14.22 2.58 -6.86
N ARG A 138 -15.12 3.17 -6.08
CA ARG A 138 -14.76 4.16 -5.04
C ARG A 138 -14.11 3.43 -3.86
N PRO A 139 -13.19 4.07 -3.12
CA PRO A 139 -12.66 3.50 -1.89
C PRO A 139 -13.81 3.24 -0.91
N VAL A 140 -13.66 2.17 -0.11
CA VAL A 140 -14.49 2.00 1.06
C VAL A 140 -14.09 3.04 2.09
N GLU A 141 -15.07 3.83 2.53
CA GLU A 141 -14.96 4.75 3.66
C GLU A 141 -16.04 4.45 4.70
N GLN A 142 -16.05 5.21 5.79
CA GLN A 142 -16.84 4.92 6.97
C GLN A 142 -16.54 3.53 7.54
N VAL A 143 -15.27 3.12 7.57
CA VAL A 143 -14.83 1.89 8.21
C VAL A 143 -13.85 2.21 9.33
N THR A 144 -14.00 1.52 10.46
CA THR A 144 -13.14 1.72 11.63
C THR A 144 -11.93 0.78 11.56
N TYR A 145 -10.87 1.09 12.32
CA TYR A 145 -9.76 0.15 12.51
C TYR A 145 -10.28 -1.20 13.04
N SER A 146 -11.27 -1.17 13.94
CA SER A 146 -11.89 -2.37 14.51
C SER A 146 -12.74 -3.15 13.51
N ASP A 147 -13.40 -2.51 12.54
CA ASP A 147 -14.08 -3.23 11.44
C ASP A 147 -13.07 -3.98 10.56
N ILE A 148 -11.86 -3.42 10.41
CA ILE A 148 -10.79 -3.99 9.59
C ILE A 148 -10.08 -5.14 10.33
N ARG A 149 -9.66 -4.93 11.57
CA ARG A 149 -8.83 -5.87 12.34
C ARG A 149 -9.54 -6.61 13.46
N GLY A 150 -10.61 -6.06 14.00
CA GLY A 150 -11.36 -6.65 15.10
C GLY A 150 -11.46 -5.76 16.34
N TYR A 151 -12.46 -6.06 17.18
CA TYR A 151 -12.78 -5.36 18.42
C TYR A 151 -12.10 -5.99 19.64
N SER A 152 -11.46 -7.15 19.47
CA SER A 152 -10.79 -7.89 20.55
C SER A 152 -9.33 -8.19 20.20
N ALA A 153 -9.04 -9.31 19.56
CA ALA A 153 -7.70 -9.72 19.16
C ALA A 153 -7.02 -8.64 18.29
N GLY A 154 -7.77 -8.07 17.33
CA GLY A 154 -7.28 -7.03 16.41
C GLY A 154 -6.74 -5.75 17.06
N THR A 155 -7.11 -5.48 18.31
CA THR A 155 -6.72 -4.25 19.02
C THR A 155 -5.31 -4.30 19.62
N HIS A 156 -4.69 -5.48 19.67
CA HIS A 156 -3.46 -5.72 20.44
C HIS A 156 -2.15 -5.47 19.67
N TRP A 157 -2.21 -4.91 18.45
CA TRP A 157 -1.00 -4.46 17.77
C TRP A 157 -0.28 -3.35 18.55
N PRO A 158 1.06 -3.39 18.71
CA PRO A 158 2.02 -4.32 18.10
C PRO A 158 2.37 -5.57 18.94
N ALA A 159 1.75 -5.79 20.09
CA ALA A 159 2.06 -6.94 20.96
C ALA A 159 1.82 -8.29 20.27
N ASN A 160 0.88 -8.34 19.32
CA ASN A 160 0.72 -9.44 18.36
C ASN A 160 0.07 -8.94 17.07
N ASP A 161 0.03 -9.80 16.06
CA ASP A 161 -0.57 -9.55 14.75
C ASP A 161 -1.95 -10.20 14.57
N ALA A 162 -2.61 -10.65 15.64
CA ALA A 162 -3.90 -11.31 15.57
C ALA A 162 -4.99 -10.38 15.02
N VAL A 163 -6.05 -10.98 14.46
CA VAL A 163 -7.24 -10.30 13.96
C VAL A 163 -8.47 -11.12 14.32
N ASP A 164 -9.60 -10.44 14.50
CA ASP A 164 -10.87 -11.11 14.80
C ASP A 164 -11.38 -11.82 13.54
N ALA A 165 -11.89 -13.05 13.67
CA ALA A 165 -12.31 -13.87 12.53
C ALA A 165 -13.35 -13.20 11.63
N GLU A 166 -14.24 -12.40 12.23
CA GLU A 166 -15.33 -11.71 11.52
C GLU A 166 -14.93 -10.36 10.94
N SER A 167 -13.72 -9.85 11.23
CA SER A 167 -13.20 -8.60 10.67
C SER A 167 -12.81 -8.79 9.20
N PHE A 168 -12.61 -7.69 8.47
CA PHE A 168 -12.16 -7.74 7.07
C PHE A 168 -10.86 -8.55 6.92
N MET A 169 -9.86 -8.28 7.76
CA MET A 169 -8.59 -9.02 7.78
C MET A 169 -8.73 -10.47 8.26
N GLY A 170 -9.66 -10.77 9.17
CA GLY A 170 -9.95 -12.15 9.56
C GLY A 170 -10.44 -13.00 8.38
N ARG A 171 -11.45 -12.49 7.66
CA ARG A 171 -12.06 -13.17 6.50
C ARG A 171 -11.09 -13.29 5.33
N LEU A 172 -10.57 -12.14 4.86
CA LEU A 172 -9.15 -11.91 4.64
C LEU A 172 -8.20 -13.13 4.53
N ARG A 173 -7.51 -13.32 5.66
CA ARG A 173 -6.51 -14.35 5.93
C ARG A 173 -7.10 -15.75 5.87
N ALA A 174 -8.32 -15.96 6.37
CA ALA A 174 -8.94 -17.28 6.41
C ALA A 174 -9.16 -17.85 5.00
N LYS A 175 -9.65 -17.03 4.06
CA LYS A 175 -9.96 -17.46 2.69
C LYS A 175 -8.71 -17.51 1.79
N THR A 176 -7.66 -16.75 2.09
CA THR A 176 -6.40 -16.77 1.33
C THR A 176 -5.37 -17.76 1.86
N GLY A 177 -5.47 -18.14 3.15
CA GLY A 177 -4.42 -18.87 3.86
C GLY A 177 -3.18 -18.03 4.19
N LEU A 178 -3.20 -16.71 3.95
CA LEU A 178 -2.04 -15.83 4.10
C LEU A 178 -2.10 -15.05 5.42
N ALA A 179 -1.56 -15.62 6.49
CA ALA A 179 -1.62 -15.05 7.84
C ALA A 179 -0.97 -13.65 7.99
N THR A 180 -0.09 -13.23 7.07
CA THR A 180 0.62 -11.94 7.16
C THR A 180 -0.06 -10.79 6.41
N LEU A 181 -1.28 -10.98 5.87
CA LEU A 181 -2.08 -9.89 5.29
C LEU A 181 -2.61 -8.97 6.39
N ASP A 182 -2.29 -7.69 6.37
CA ASP A 182 -2.74 -6.72 7.38
C ASP A 182 -2.86 -5.31 6.78
N LEU A 183 -3.09 -4.29 7.61
CA LEU A 183 -2.78 -2.90 7.27
C LEU A 183 -1.25 -2.70 7.12
N PRO A 184 -0.77 -1.67 6.39
CA PRO A 184 0.64 -1.28 6.46
C PRO A 184 0.97 -0.69 7.84
N THR A 185 2.21 -0.84 8.29
CA THR A 185 2.76 0.08 9.30
C THR A 185 2.85 1.49 8.72
N GLU A 186 2.85 2.51 9.58
CA GLU A 186 3.03 3.90 9.18
C GLU A 186 4.30 4.08 8.34
N SER A 187 5.38 3.42 8.74
CA SER A 187 6.66 3.44 8.03
C SER A 187 6.60 2.75 6.67
N GLN A 188 5.91 1.61 6.56
CA GLN A 188 5.68 0.97 5.25
C GLN A 188 4.86 1.86 4.34
N TRP A 189 3.83 2.52 4.88
CA TRP A 189 2.98 3.44 4.11
C TRP A 189 3.79 4.62 3.58
N GLU A 190 4.57 5.30 4.43
CA GLU A 190 5.35 6.47 3.99
C GLU A 190 6.45 6.08 2.99
N TYR A 191 7.13 4.96 3.24
CA TYR A 191 8.14 4.43 2.31
C TYR A 191 7.54 4.14 0.93
N ALA A 192 6.38 3.47 0.93
CA ALA A 192 5.62 3.16 -0.27
C ALA A 192 5.12 4.44 -0.98
N CYS A 193 4.61 5.42 -0.22
CA CYS A 193 4.13 6.71 -0.74
C CYS A 193 5.27 7.43 -1.49
N ARG A 194 6.42 7.59 -0.83
CA ARG A 194 7.59 8.30 -1.36
C ARG A 194 8.18 7.65 -2.59
N ALA A 195 8.21 6.31 -2.66
CA ALA A 195 8.82 5.57 -3.77
C ALA A 195 10.20 6.11 -4.20
N GLY A 196 11.02 6.52 -3.22
CA GLY A 196 12.35 7.08 -3.42
C GLY A 196 12.47 8.61 -3.42
N THR A 197 11.36 9.37 -3.38
CA THR A 197 11.43 10.84 -3.29
C THR A 197 11.65 11.33 -1.85
N GLY A 198 12.33 12.47 -1.72
CA GLY A 198 12.51 13.19 -0.45
C GLY A 198 11.65 14.45 -0.32
N THR A 199 10.72 14.67 -1.26
CA THR A 199 9.87 15.85 -1.34
C THR A 199 8.54 15.64 -0.59
N ALA A 200 7.74 16.70 -0.48
CA ALA A 200 6.43 16.65 0.15
C ALA A 200 5.44 15.76 -0.62
N LEU A 201 5.61 15.62 -1.95
CA LEU A 201 4.81 14.76 -2.82
C LEU A 201 5.69 13.74 -3.56
N ASN A 202 5.10 12.60 -3.90
CA ASN A 202 5.74 11.50 -4.62
C ASN A 202 6.02 11.80 -6.11
N SER A 203 5.47 12.90 -6.63
CA SER A 203 5.80 13.46 -7.95
C SER A 203 7.17 14.11 -8.02
N GLY A 204 7.91 14.17 -6.92
CA GLY A 204 9.19 14.91 -6.83
C GLY A 204 8.99 16.41 -6.65
N LYS A 205 7.77 16.86 -6.31
CA LYS A 205 7.43 18.27 -6.09
C LYS A 205 7.11 18.54 -4.62
N ASN A 206 7.38 19.76 -4.17
CA ASN A 206 6.93 20.26 -2.87
C ASN A 206 5.61 21.03 -3.03
N LEU A 207 4.93 21.30 -1.91
CA LEU A 207 3.81 22.24 -1.92
C LEU A 207 4.29 23.65 -2.27
N THR A 208 3.53 24.34 -3.11
CA THR A 208 3.73 25.77 -3.43
C THR A 208 2.75 26.66 -2.67
N VAL A 209 1.63 26.10 -2.20
CA VAL A 209 0.57 26.79 -1.46
C VAL A 209 -0.03 25.80 -0.46
N ILE A 210 -0.41 26.27 0.72
CA ILE A 210 -0.91 25.45 1.84
C ILE A 210 -2.29 24.83 1.57
N GLY A 211 -3.17 25.58 0.91
CA GLY A 211 -4.58 25.21 0.70
C GLY A 211 -4.82 24.51 -0.64
N ASN A 212 -4.85 25.29 -1.72
CA ASN A 212 -5.02 24.83 -3.11
C ASN A 212 -3.65 24.78 -3.78
N CYS A 213 -2.99 23.63 -3.73
CA CYS A 213 -1.72 23.44 -4.42
C CYS A 213 -1.95 22.70 -5.75
N PRO A 214 -1.58 23.28 -6.91
CA PRO A 214 -1.71 22.59 -8.19
C PRO A 214 -0.88 21.30 -8.25
N ASN A 215 0.22 21.21 -7.50
CA ASN A 215 1.05 20.00 -7.46
C ASN A 215 0.31 18.81 -6.82
N VAL A 216 -0.63 19.05 -5.89
CA VAL A 216 -1.45 17.98 -5.30
C VAL A 216 -2.53 17.54 -6.29
N SER A 217 -3.10 18.46 -7.07
CA SER A 217 -4.11 18.14 -8.08
C SER A 217 -3.64 17.12 -9.14
N GLU A 218 -2.31 16.99 -9.36
CA GLU A 218 -1.73 16.00 -10.27
C GLU A 218 -1.74 14.58 -9.69
N VAL A 219 -1.63 14.45 -8.37
CA VAL A 219 -1.35 13.18 -7.68
C VAL A 219 -2.46 12.73 -6.72
N GLY A 220 -3.50 13.54 -6.49
CA GLY A 220 -4.59 13.12 -5.63
C GLY A 220 -5.83 14.01 -5.59
N ARG A 221 -6.86 13.44 -4.97
CA ARG A 221 -8.15 14.07 -4.67
C ARG A 221 -8.08 14.73 -3.31
N TYR A 222 -8.27 16.03 -3.25
CA TYR A 222 -8.25 16.81 -2.01
C TYR A 222 -9.31 17.90 -2.08
N TRP A 223 -9.49 18.68 -1.01
CA TRP A 223 -10.58 19.65 -0.84
C TRP A 223 -10.85 20.50 -2.09
N HIS A 224 -9.81 20.98 -2.77
CA HIS A 224 -9.98 21.88 -3.92
C HIS A 224 -10.61 21.21 -5.15
N ASN A 225 -10.30 19.95 -5.41
CA ASN A 225 -10.83 19.17 -6.54
C ASN A 225 -11.83 18.09 -6.08
N GLY A 226 -12.26 18.14 -4.81
CA GLY A 226 -13.19 17.24 -4.13
C GLY A 226 -14.65 17.37 -4.56
N GLY A 227 -14.99 18.44 -5.29
CA GLY A 227 -16.37 18.81 -5.59
C GLY A 227 -17.06 19.49 -4.41
N SER A 228 -18.26 20.03 -4.63
CA SER A 228 -19.10 20.67 -3.61
C SER A 228 -20.41 19.90 -3.45
N GLY A 229 -21.00 19.95 -2.25
CA GLY A 229 -22.33 19.35 -2.01
C GLY A 229 -22.26 17.83 -1.94
N GLU A 230 -21.50 17.33 -0.97
CA GLU A 230 -21.25 15.91 -0.67
C GLU A 230 -22.53 15.17 -0.28
N SER A 231 -23.40 14.91 -1.25
CA SER A 231 -24.56 14.05 -1.06
C SER A 231 -24.16 12.58 -1.16
N GLN A 232 -24.91 11.74 -0.46
CA GLN A 232 -24.76 10.29 -0.49
C GLN A 232 -24.79 9.72 -1.92
N ASP A 233 -25.63 10.31 -2.78
CA ASP A 233 -25.88 9.88 -4.15
C ASP A 233 -25.04 10.64 -5.20
N CYS A 234 -23.97 11.33 -4.80
CA CYS A 234 -23.17 12.11 -5.74
C CYS A 234 -22.41 11.23 -6.76
N ALA A 235 -22.15 11.82 -7.94
CA ALA A 235 -21.27 11.25 -8.94
C ALA A 235 -19.80 11.33 -8.49
N PRO A 236 -18.87 10.53 -9.08
CA PRO A 236 -17.45 10.48 -8.68
C PRO A 236 -16.67 11.79 -8.83
N ASN A 237 -17.23 12.79 -9.50
CA ASN A 237 -16.66 14.14 -9.53
C ASN A 237 -16.85 14.92 -8.22
N THR A 238 -17.65 14.40 -7.27
CA THR A 238 -17.81 14.91 -5.89
C THR A 238 -17.51 13.81 -4.84
N GLY A 239 -16.94 14.18 -3.71
CA GLY A 239 -16.55 13.27 -2.63
C GLY A 239 -15.30 12.45 -2.98
N THR A 240 -15.26 11.17 -2.59
CA THR A 240 -14.25 10.22 -3.07
C THR A 240 -14.27 10.02 -4.60
N ALA A 241 -13.10 9.87 -5.21
CA ALA A 241 -12.95 9.51 -6.61
C ALA A 241 -12.82 7.97 -6.75
N PRO A 242 -13.06 7.39 -7.95
CA PRO A 242 -12.71 6.00 -8.22
C PRO A 242 -11.23 5.77 -7.95
N ALA A 243 -10.89 4.63 -7.36
CA ALA A 243 -9.50 4.28 -7.10
C ALA A 243 -8.70 4.21 -8.42
N GLY A 244 -7.49 4.74 -8.39
CA GLY A 244 -6.61 4.89 -9.53
C GLY A 244 -6.94 6.06 -10.44
N SER A 245 -7.59 7.12 -9.94
CA SER A 245 -7.97 8.29 -10.75
C SER A 245 -6.81 9.27 -10.98
N TYR A 246 -5.78 9.25 -10.12
CA TYR A 246 -4.67 10.19 -10.15
C TYR A 246 -3.36 9.53 -10.59
N LEU A 247 -2.31 10.32 -10.85
CA LEU A 247 -1.04 9.77 -11.29
C LEU A 247 -0.43 8.85 -10.22
N PRO A 248 0.04 7.66 -10.61
CA PRO A 248 0.73 6.78 -9.68
C PRO A 248 2.14 7.30 -9.38
N ASN A 249 2.70 6.86 -8.26
CA ASN A 249 4.11 7.10 -7.95
C ASN A 249 5.06 6.21 -8.77
N ALA A 250 6.37 6.36 -8.56
CA ALA A 250 7.41 5.61 -9.28
C ALA A 250 7.33 4.07 -9.11
N TRP A 251 6.58 3.57 -8.12
CA TRP A 251 6.33 2.14 -7.91
C TRP A 251 4.97 1.65 -8.43
N GLY A 252 4.16 2.55 -9.01
CA GLY A 252 2.85 2.23 -9.55
C GLY A 252 1.74 2.22 -8.52
N LEU A 253 1.91 2.89 -7.36
CA LEU A 253 0.86 3.04 -6.35
C LEU A 253 0.06 4.31 -6.60
N TYR A 254 -1.26 4.18 -6.52
CA TYR A 254 -2.20 5.26 -6.80
C TYR A 254 -2.75 5.87 -5.52
N ASP A 255 -3.24 7.11 -5.64
CA ASP A 255 -4.01 7.83 -4.63
C ASP A 255 -3.30 7.97 -3.27
N MET A 256 -1.96 7.96 -3.27
CA MET A 256 -1.15 8.12 -2.04
C MET A 256 -1.17 9.55 -1.45
N HIS A 257 -1.96 10.47 -2.03
CA HIS A 257 -2.00 11.91 -1.71
C HIS A 257 -3.43 12.46 -1.74
N GLY A 258 -4.36 11.80 -1.07
CA GLY A 258 -5.75 12.20 -0.98
C GLY A 258 -6.70 11.03 -1.18
N ASN A 259 -7.90 11.35 -1.68
CA ASN A 259 -9.04 10.46 -1.83
C ASN A 259 -9.60 10.03 -0.48
N VAL A 260 -9.00 9.08 0.23
CA VAL A 260 -9.29 8.82 1.63
C VAL A 260 -8.01 8.76 2.46
N ASP A 261 -8.09 9.22 3.70
CA ASP A 261 -7.06 8.92 4.70
C ASP A 261 -7.03 7.40 4.95
N GLU A 262 -5.84 6.85 5.15
CA GLU A 262 -5.68 5.40 5.20
C GLU A 262 -5.17 4.91 6.54
N TRP A 263 -5.95 4.04 7.19
CA TRP A 263 -5.56 3.39 8.44
C TRP A 263 -4.23 2.64 8.32
N CYS A 264 -3.35 2.89 9.31
CA CYS A 264 -2.12 2.12 9.54
C CYS A 264 -2.24 1.27 10.81
N LEU A 265 -1.32 0.33 11.00
CA LEU A 265 -1.29 -0.53 12.20
C LEU A 265 -1.01 0.26 13.50
N ASP A 266 -0.20 1.30 13.38
CA ASP A 266 0.52 1.94 14.48
C ASP A 266 -0.41 2.71 15.42
N TRP A 267 -0.16 2.57 16.72
CA TRP A 267 -0.55 3.60 17.69
C TRP A 267 0.33 4.82 17.46
N CYS A 268 -0.28 6.01 17.47
CA CYS A 268 0.46 7.24 17.26
C CYS A 268 1.49 7.47 18.37
N GLU A 269 2.73 7.75 17.95
CA GLU A 269 3.84 8.08 18.84
C GLU A 269 4.72 9.18 18.25
N THR A 270 5.61 9.71 19.08
CA THR A 270 6.72 10.57 18.66
C THR A 270 7.79 9.72 18.01
N TYR A 271 8.28 10.14 16.84
CA TYR A 271 9.29 9.38 16.12
C TYR A 271 10.60 9.18 16.89
N PRO A 272 11.13 7.94 16.95
CA PRO A 272 12.46 7.67 17.48
C PRO A 272 13.54 8.26 16.56
N GLU A 273 14.80 8.29 17.01
CA GLU A 273 15.92 8.78 16.18
C GLU A 273 16.28 7.84 15.02
N VAL A 274 16.21 6.53 15.28
CA VAL A 274 16.45 5.47 14.30
C VAL A 274 15.50 4.33 14.64
N ALA A 275 14.90 3.73 13.62
CA ALA A 275 14.04 2.57 13.78
C ALA A 275 14.31 1.49 12.74
N GLN A 276 14.09 0.24 13.13
CA GLN A 276 14.12 -0.93 12.28
C GLN A 276 12.78 -1.63 12.41
N ASP A 277 12.06 -1.78 11.30
CA ASP A 277 10.70 -2.34 11.23
C ASP A 277 9.76 -1.82 12.36
N PRO A 278 9.63 -0.48 12.56
CA PRO A 278 8.80 0.05 13.64
C PRO A 278 7.33 -0.35 13.46
N GLY A 279 6.68 -0.68 14.57
CA GLY A 279 5.24 -0.99 14.62
C GLY A 279 4.42 0.03 15.42
N GLY A 280 5.01 1.17 15.75
CA GLY A 280 4.40 2.21 16.59
C GLY A 280 4.55 1.94 18.08
N ALA A 281 3.90 2.80 18.89
CA ALA A 281 3.89 2.64 20.33
C ALA A 281 3.22 1.32 20.77
N PRO A 282 3.61 0.74 21.92
CA PRO A 282 3.00 -0.48 22.45
C PRO A 282 1.51 -0.32 22.81
N ALA A 283 1.06 0.90 23.07
CA ALA A 283 -0.33 1.27 23.32
C ALA A 283 -0.55 2.76 23.01
N GLY A 284 -1.80 3.16 22.79
CA GLY A 284 -2.16 4.56 22.55
C GLY A 284 -3.67 4.80 22.60
N THR A 285 -4.07 6.05 22.37
CA THR A 285 -5.50 6.44 22.30
C THR A 285 -5.99 6.61 20.86
N SER A 286 -5.08 6.71 19.90
CA SER A 286 -5.40 6.96 18.50
C SER A 286 -4.46 6.21 17.57
N ARG A 287 -5.03 5.62 16.53
CA ARG A 287 -4.29 4.96 15.46
C ARG A 287 -3.92 5.99 14.40
N VAL A 288 -2.80 5.73 13.73
CA VAL A 288 -2.32 6.59 12.66
C VAL A 288 -3.13 6.37 11.39
N MET A 289 -3.43 7.46 10.69
CA MET A 289 -3.91 7.50 9.32
C MET A 289 -2.97 8.38 8.48
N ARG A 290 -2.86 8.09 7.18
CA ARG A 290 -1.94 8.76 6.27
C ARG A 290 -2.57 9.05 4.92
N GLY A 291 -2.06 10.08 4.24
CA GLY A 291 -2.35 10.39 2.83
C GLY A 291 -3.22 11.63 2.63
N GLY A 292 -3.99 12.03 3.63
CA GLY A 292 -5.04 13.02 3.49
C GLY A 292 -6.20 12.46 2.66
N SER A 293 -7.24 13.26 2.51
CA SER A 293 -8.50 12.83 1.93
C SER A 293 -9.11 13.87 1.00
N PHE A 294 -10.24 13.54 0.36
CA PHE A 294 -10.99 14.48 -0.47
C PHE A 294 -11.47 15.74 0.26
N ILE A 295 -11.51 15.75 1.61
CA ILE A 295 -11.81 16.94 2.41
C ILE A 295 -10.56 17.62 2.98
N SER A 296 -9.38 17.03 2.80
CA SER A 296 -8.13 17.59 3.29
C SER A 296 -7.67 18.74 2.41
N LEU A 297 -7.11 19.79 3.03
CA LEU A 297 -6.34 20.81 2.31
C LEU A 297 -5.00 20.22 1.85
N ALA A 298 -4.33 20.86 0.89
CA ALA A 298 -3.08 20.36 0.32
C ALA A 298 -1.99 20.03 1.35
N TRP A 299 -1.93 20.76 2.47
CA TRP A 299 -0.97 20.49 3.55
C TRP A 299 -1.17 19.14 4.25
N GLY A 300 -2.40 18.63 4.30
CA GLY A 300 -2.71 17.33 4.89
C GLY A 300 -2.32 16.16 3.97
N CYS A 301 -2.24 16.41 2.65
CA CYS A 301 -1.96 15.38 1.65
C CYS A 301 -0.46 15.11 1.43
N ARG A 302 0.45 15.64 2.25
CA ARG A 302 1.89 15.43 2.09
C ARG A 302 2.28 13.99 2.44
N SER A 303 3.39 13.48 1.87
CA SER A 303 3.94 12.17 2.25
C SER A 303 4.19 12.05 3.75
N ALA A 304 4.62 13.12 4.41
CA ALA A 304 4.86 13.16 5.86
C ALA A 304 3.61 13.52 6.69
N GLY A 305 2.50 13.93 6.06
CA GLY A 305 1.30 14.38 6.77
C GLY A 305 0.62 13.26 7.54
N ARG A 306 0.51 13.43 8.87
CA ARG A 306 -0.10 12.45 9.76
C ARG A 306 -1.47 12.94 10.20
N SER A 307 -2.44 12.04 10.19
CA SER A 307 -3.70 12.23 10.90
C SER A 307 -3.89 11.07 11.88
N VAL A 308 -4.79 11.25 12.84
CA VAL A 308 -5.06 10.23 13.85
C VAL A 308 -6.55 10.20 14.16
N CYS A 309 -7.09 9.02 14.44
CA CYS A 309 -8.38 8.91 15.09
C CYS A 309 -8.41 7.73 16.07
N GLY A 310 -9.38 7.74 17.00
CA GLY A 310 -9.63 6.57 17.85
C GLY A 310 -9.96 5.34 16.99
N GLN A 311 -9.61 4.15 17.44
CA GLN A 311 -9.75 2.92 16.62
C GLN A 311 -11.20 2.62 16.17
N ASP A 312 -12.20 3.10 16.91
CA ASP A 312 -13.64 2.91 16.59
C ASP A 312 -14.27 4.13 15.90
N CYS A 313 -13.44 5.11 15.53
CA CYS A 313 -13.83 6.31 14.83
C CYS A 313 -14.25 6.00 13.39
N ARG A 314 -15.41 6.51 12.98
CA ARG A 314 -15.95 6.35 11.63
C ARG A 314 -15.96 7.70 10.94
N CYS A 315 -15.13 7.87 9.92
CA CYS A 315 -15.02 9.10 9.14
C CYS A 315 -15.43 8.82 7.68
N ILE A 316 -16.12 9.78 7.07
CA ILE A 316 -16.58 9.69 5.66
C ILE A 316 -15.43 9.75 4.65
N ASP A 317 -14.24 10.03 5.14
CA ASP A 317 -13.02 10.28 4.38
C ASP A 317 -11.86 9.37 4.83
N ALA A 318 -12.14 8.34 5.65
CA ALA A 318 -11.16 7.35 6.08
C ALA A 318 -11.48 5.96 5.54
N GLY A 319 -10.49 5.37 4.85
CA GLY A 319 -10.47 4.01 4.34
C GLY A 319 -9.15 3.33 4.67
N PHE A 320 -8.68 2.44 3.79
CA PHE A 320 -7.41 1.73 3.98
C PHE A 320 -6.93 1.04 2.70
N ARG A 321 -5.66 0.65 2.68
CA ARG A 321 -5.11 -0.34 1.76
C ARG A 321 -4.49 -1.52 2.51
N VAL A 322 -4.38 -2.66 1.82
CA VAL A 322 -3.85 -3.90 2.41
C VAL A 322 -2.33 -3.97 2.20
N ALA A 323 -1.61 -4.54 3.15
CA ALA A 323 -0.20 -4.90 3.06
C ALA A 323 0.03 -6.37 3.42
N ARG A 324 1.19 -6.92 3.03
CA ARG A 324 1.63 -8.26 3.40
C ARG A 324 3.15 -8.30 3.49
N ILE A 325 3.68 -8.54 4.69
CA ILE A 325 5.12 -8.76 4.88
C ILE A 325 5.50 -10.13 4.31
N LEU A 326 6.59 -10.18 3.54
CA LEU A 326 7.18 -11.43 3.04
C LEU A 326 8.12 -12.03 4.09
N ARG A 327 8.06 -13.35 4.25
CA ARG A 327 8.93 -14.10 5.16
C ARG A 327 10.21 -14.51 4.46
#